data_AF-A0A969HWW0-F1
#
_entry.id   AF-A0A969HWW0-F1
#
_cell.length_a   1.000
_cell.length_b   1.000
_cell.length_c   1.000
_cell.angle_alpha   90.00
_cell.angle_beta   90.00
_cell.angle_gamma   90.00
#
_symmetry.space_group_name_H-M   'P 1'
#
loop_
_entity.id
_entity.type
_entity.pdbx_description
1 polymer ?
#
loop_
_entity_poly.entity_id
_entity_poly.type
_entity_poly.pdbx_seq_one_letter_code
_entity_poly.pdbx_strand_id
1 'polypeptide(L)'
;LHPLHSSGFSLVRYIAHPDLPLNDPLLDEWAERLALWLRDGVQVYWFMHCPDESRSPELCRALYRRLARLIDLPPLPWDDIDGARMEQQRLF
;
A
#
# COMPACT_ATOMS: atom_id res chain seq x y z
N LEU A 1 12.50 -0.23 29.59
CA LEU A 1 12.82 0.84 28.61
C LEU A 1 11.69 0.87 27.60
N HIS A 2 10.81 1.87 27.65
CA HIS A 2 9.79 2.07 26.61
C HIS A 2 10.42 2.87 25.47
N PRO A 3 10.32 2.43 24.20
CA PRO A 3 10.78 3.22 23.08
C PRO A 3 9.97 4.53 23.02
N LEU A 4 10.67 5.66 22.93
CA LEU A 4 10.05 6.94 22.59
C LEU A 4 9.69 6.91 21.09
N HIS A 5 8.40 6.90 20.79
CA HIS A 5 7.90 7.10 19.43
C HIS A 5 8.09 8.58 19.05
N SER A 6 9.17 8.88 18.33
CA SER A 6 9.58 10.26 17.99
C SER A 6 8.70 10.92 16.91
N SER A 7 7.79 10.20 16.27
CA SER A 7 6.79 10.78 15.38
C SER A 7 5.56 9.88 15.37
N GLY A 8 4.36 10.48 15.52
CA GLY A 8 3.08 9.75 15.42
C GLY A 8 2.76 9.26 14.02
N PHE A 9 3.76 9.17 13.14
CA PHE A 9 3.60 8.74 11.76
C PHE A 9 4.77 7.88 11.28
N SER A 10 4.55 7.11 10.22
CA SER A 10 5.55 6.29 9.53
C SER A 10 5.48 6.52 8.02
N LEU A 11 6.64 6.70 7.40
CA LEU A 11 6.80 6.83 5.94
C LEU A 11 7.41 5.53 5.42
N VAL A 12 6.70 4.81 4.56
CA VAL A 12 7.16 3.54 4.00
C VAL A 12 7.19 3.62 2.48
N ARG A 13 8.34 3.29 1.89
CA ARG A 13 8.48 3.06 0.45
C ARG A 13 8.72 1.58 0.22
N TYR A 14 7.71 0.88 -0.30
CA TYR A 14 7.82 -0.51 -0.68
C TYR A 14 8.36 -0.63 -2.11
N ILE A 15 9.37 -1.48 -2.28
CA ILE A 15 10.00 -1.77 -3.55
C ILE A 15 9.50 -3.16 -3.97
N ALA A 16 8.60 -3.18 -4.95
CA ALA A 16 7.99 -4.40 -5.43
C ALA A 16 8.97 -5.25 -6.23
N HIS A 17 8.79 -6.56 -6.12
CA HIS A 17 9.46 -7.51 -6.97
C HIS A 17 8.88 -7.43 -8.40
N PRO A 18 9.71 -7.49 -9.47
CA PRO A 18 9.23 -7.41 -10.85
C PRO A 18 8.30 -8.58 -11.24
N ASP A 19 8.50 -9.75 -10.63
CA ASP A 19 7.57 -10.87 -10.72
C ASP A 19 6.44 -10.71 -9.70
N LEU A 20 5.21 -10.54 -10.18
CA LEU A 20 4.05 -10.13 -9.38
C LEU A 20 3.69 -11.14 -8.27
N PRO A 21 3.61 -12.46 -8.51
CA PRO A 21 3.23 -13.43 -7.49
C PRO A 21 4.20 -13.47 -6.30
N LEU A 22 5.47 -13.08 -6.50
CA LEU A 22 6.44 -13.01 -5.40
C LEU A 22 6.14 -11.87 -4.41
N ASN A 23 5.30 -10.90 -4.79
CA ASN A 23 4.86 -9.85 -3.88
C ASN A 23 3.75 -10.31 -2.94
N ASP A 24 2.94 -11.30 -3.30
CA ASP A 24 1.76 -11.69 -2.51
C ASP A 24 2.07 -11.98 -1.02
N PRO A 25 3.03 -12.87 -0.68
CA PRO A 25 3.35 -13.12 0.73
C PRO A 25 3.92 -11.88 1.43
N LEU A 26 4.69 -11.05 0.72
CA LEU A 26 5.25 -9.81 1.27
C LEU A 26 4.15 -8.79 1.57
N LEU A 27 3.14 -8.67 0.68
CA LEU A 27 1.99 -7.79 0.89
C LEU A 27 1.12 -8.26 2.05
N ASP A 28 1.00 -9.57 2.27
CA ASP A 28 0.29 -10.11 3.45
C ASP A 28 1.03 -9.74 4.75
N GLU A 29 2.34 -9.95 4.82
CA GLU A 29 3.16 -9.55 5.98
C GLU A 29 3.07 -8.04 6.26
N TRP A 30 3.13 -7.22 5.21
CA TRP A 30 3.00 -5.77 5.35
C TRP A 30 1.61 -5.35 5.79
N ALA A 31 0.54 -5.99 5.30
CA ALA A 31 -0.82 -5.69 5.76
C ALA A 31 -0.97 -5.94 7.26
N GLU A 32 -0.41 -7.03 7.79
CA GLU A 32 -0.43 -7.30 9.24
C GLU A 32 0.33 -6.23 10.04
N ARG A 33 1.52 -5.83 9.58
CA ARG A 33 2.31 -4.77 10.23
C ARG A 33 1.60 -3.42 10.21
N LEU A 34 1.00 -3.06 9.08
CA LEU A 34 0.23 -1.83 8.94
C LEU A 34 -1.00 -1.83 9.84
N ALA A 35 -1.70 -2.95 9.94
CA ALA A 35 -2.85 -3.10 10.83
C ALA A 35 -2.46 -2.86 12.29
N LEU A 36 -1.31 -3.39 12.73
CA LEU A 36 -0.78 -3.14 14.07
C LEU A 36 -0.50 -1.64 14.30
N TRP A 37 0.25 -1.02 13.40
CA TRP A 37 0.61 0.40 13.52
C TRP A 37 -0.61 1.31 13.51
N LEU A 38 -1.58 1.06 12.64
CA LEU A 38 -2.80 1.87 12.57
C LEU A 38 -3.66 1.72 13.83
N ARG A 39 -3.73 0.53 14.43
CA ARG A 39 -4.41 0.32 15.73
C ARG A 39 -3.70 1.04 16.87
N ASP A 40 -2.38 1.14 16.80
CA ASP A 40 -1.56 1.90 17.77
C ASP A 40 -1.58 3.42 17.51
N GLY A 41 -2.40 3.89 16.56
CA GLY A 41 -2.57 5.31 16.26
C GLY A 41 -1.45 5.93 15.42
N VAL A 42 -0.59 5.11 14.80
CA VAL A 42 0.46 5.58 13.91
C VAL A 42 -0.15 5.94 12.55
N GLN A 43 0.03 7.19 12.12
CA GLN A 43 -0.36 7.59 10.77
C GLN A 43 0.63 7.05 9.73
N VAL A 44 0.16 6.28 8.75
CA VAL A 44 1.07 5.70 7.74
C VAL A 44 0.94 6.42 6.40
N TYR A 45 2.09 6.79 5.84
CA TYR A 45 2.25 7.27 4.47
C TYR A 45 2.97 6.19 3.67
N TRP A 46 2.25 5.55 2.74
CA TRP A 46 2.74 4.43 1.95
C TRP A 46 2.99 4.82 0.49
N PHE A 47 4.16 4.48 -0.03
CA PHE A 47 4.56 4.66 -1.43
C PHE A 47 4.91 3.31 -2.05
N MET A 48 4.29 2.99 -3.17
CA MET A 48 4.54 1.77 -3.94
C MET A 48 5.41 2.09 -5.15
N HIS A 49 6.53 1.39 -5.28
CA HIS A 49 7.44 1.49 -6.42
C HIS A 49 7.64 0.11 -7.03
N CYS A 50 7.39 -0.03 -8.32
CA CYS A 50 7.67 -1.24 -9.08
C CYS A 50 8.62 -0.89 -10.24
N PRO A 51 9.55 -1.80 -10.65
CA PRO A 51 10.37 -1.56 -11.83
C PRO A 51 9.56 -1.23 -13.08
N ASP A 52 8.37 -1.84 -13.21
CA ASP A 52 7.33 -1.44 -14.15
C ASP A 52 6.25 -0.66 -13.40
N GLU A 53 6.32 0.66 -13.46
CA GLU A 53 5.45 1.56 -12.70
C GLU A 53 3.97 1.44 -13.05
N SER A 54 3.63 0.90 -14.24
CA SER A 54 2.24 0.64 -14.61
C SER A 54 1.56 -0.36 -13.65
N ARG A 55 2.34 -1.16 -12.93
CA ARG A 55 1.86 -2.15 -11.95
C ARG A 55 1.73 -1.62 -10.53
N SER A 56 2.36 -0.49 -10.21
CA SER A 56 2.33 0.11 -8.87
C SER A 56 0.89 0.37 -8.37
N PRO A 57 -0.06 0.88 -9.18
CA PRO A 57 -1.45 1.08 -8.74
C PRO A 57 -2.16 -0.23 -8.36
N GLU A 58 -1.96 -1.30 -9.13
CA GLU A 58 -2.57 -2.60 -8.87
C GLU A 58 -2.05 -3.19 -7.55
N LEU A 59 -0.74 -3.18 -7.33
CA LEU A 59 -0.13 -3.64 -6.09
C LEU A 59 -0.60 -2.81 -4.88
N CYS A 60 -0.76 -1.49 -5.04
CA CYS A 60 -1.35 -0.62 -4.02
C CYS A 60 -2.77 -1.05 -3.63
N ARG A 61 -3.63 -1.31 -4.64
CA ARG A 61 -4.99 -1.83 -4.39
C ARG A 61 -4.95 -3.20 -3.72
N ALA A 62 -4.03 -4.07 -4.14
CA ALA A 62 -3.85 -5.40 -3.59
C ALA A 62 -3.45 -5.37 -2.10
N LEU A 63 -2.56 -4.46 -1.70
CA LEU A 63 -2.24 -4.20 -0.30
C LEU A 63 -3.43 -3.63 0.47
N TYR A 64 -4.12 -2.63 -0.09
CA TYR A 64 -5.25 -1.98 0.56
C TYR A 64 -6.38 -2.98 0.88
N ARG A 65 -6.70 -3.87 -0.07
CA ARG A 65 -7.69 -4.94 0.12
C ARG A 65 -7.26 -5.94 1.19
N ARG A 66 -5.96 -6.25 1.30
CA ARG A 66 -5.43 -7.10 2.39
C ARG A 66 -5.62 -6.42 3.73
N LEU A 67 -5.25 -5.15 3.83
CA LEU A 67 -5.37 -4.35 5.05
C LEU A 67 -6.82 -4.14 5.48
N ALA A 68 -7.74 -3.90 4.55
CA ALA A 68 -9.17 -3.74 4.80
C ALA A 68 -9.85 -5.03 5.32
N ARG A 69 -9.21 -6.19 5.19
CA ARG A 69 -9.67 -7.44 5.84
C ARG A 69 -9.27 -7.51 7.33
N LEU A 70 -8.30 -6.70 7.76
CA LEU A 70 -7.74 -6.72 9.11
C LEU A 70 -8.25 -5.57 9.98
N ILE A 71 -8.61 -4.44 9.37
CA ILE A 71 -9.10 -3.23 10.05
C ILE A 71 -10.18 -2.55 9.21
N ASP A 72 -11.02 -1.75 9.85
CA ASP A 72 -12.01 -0.92 9.16
C ASP A 72 -11.30 0.23 8.44
N LEU A 73 -11.53 0.33 7.13
CA LEU A 73 -10.92 1.32 6.26
C LEU A 73 -11.99 1.90 5.33
N PRO A 74 -11.91 3.20 4.99
CA PRO A 74 -12.80 3.77 4.00
C PRO A 74 -12.65 3.04 2.66
N PRO A 75 -13.69 2.98 1.82
CA PRO A 75 -13.53 2.47 0.47
C PRO A 75 -12.54 3.35 -0.32
N LEU A 76 -11.81 2.74 -1.26
CA LEU A 76 -10.92 3.50 -2.14
C LEU A 76 -11.77 4.36 -3.10
N PRO A 77 -11.61 5.70 -3.11
CA PRO A 77 -12.45 6.59 -3.93
C PRO A 77 -12.36 6.34 -5.44
N TRP A 78 -11.29 5.67 -5.88
CA TRP A 78 -11.02 5.36 -7.28
C TRP A 78 -11.34 3.91 -7.67
N ASP A 79 -11.98 3.14 -6.78
CA ASP A 79 -12.60 1.86 -7.17
C ASP A 79 -13.86 2.08 -8.02
N ASP A 80 -14.55 3.21 -7.83
CA ASP A 80 -15.75 3.59 -8.60
C ASP A 80 -15.44 4.39 -9.88
N ILE A 81 -14.16 4.60 -10.19
CA ILE A 81 -13.74 5.32 -11.40
C ILE A 81 -13.46 4.30 -12.50
N ASP A 82 -14.16 4.43 -13.63
CA ASP A 82 -13.96 3.58 -14.81
C ASP A 82 -12.49 3.57 -15.25
N GLY A 83 -11.85 2.40 -15.11
CA GLY A 83 -10.44 2.18 -15.41
C GLY A 83 -10.06 2.30 -16.89
N ALA A 84 -11.05 2.45 -17.78
CA ALA A 84 -10.86 2.62 -19.23
C ALA A 84 -10.06 3.87 -19.63
N ARG A 85 -9.73 4.76 -18.67
CA ARG A 85 -8.96 6.00 -18.90
C ARG A 85 -7.76 6.18 -17.97
N MET A 86 -7.34 5.15 -17.23
CA MET A 86 -6.14 5.21 -16.39
C MET A 86 -4.91 4.79 -17.19
N GLU A 87 -4.53 5.60 -18.17
CA GLU A 87 -3.27 5.40 -18.90
C GLU A 87 -2.17 6.23 -18.22
N GLN A 88 -1.03 5.60 -17.97
CA GLN A 88 0.18 6.36 -17.63
C GLN A 88 0.51 7.24 -18.82
N GLN A 89 0.38 8.55 -18.66
CA GLN A 89 0.73 9.50 -19.70
C GLN A 89 2.19 9.26 -20.10
N ARG A 90 2.39 8.87 -21.37
CA ARG A 90 3.72 8.81 -21.94
C ARG A 90 4.12 10.21 -22.32
N LEU A 91 5.30 10.62 -21.86
CA LEU A 91 5.96 11.76 -22.45
C LEU A 91 6.52 11.28 -23.79
N PHE A 92 5.79 11.62 -24.86
CA PHE A 92 6.06 11.37 -26.29
C PHE A 92 5.79 9.94 -26.79
#